data_AF-A0A7V5C538-F1
#
_entry.id   AF-A0A7V5C538-F1
#
_cell.length_a   1.000
_cell.length_b   1.000
_cell.length_c   1.000
_cell.angle_alpha   90.00
_cell.angle_beta   90.00
_cell.angle_gamma   90.00
#
_symmetry.space_group_name_H-M   'P 1'
#
loop_
_entity.id
_entity.type
_entity.pdbx_description
1 polymer ?
#
loop_
_entity_poly.entity_id
_entity_poly.type
_entity_poly.pdbx_seq_one_letter_code
_entity_poly.pdbx_strand_id
1 'polypeptide(L)' 'MSIENLPHAIQWSEGMLLAPQHFQQVNTRQEALLHYHLMTIAPFHWGIQKLEIDESLLLQDGTFRVSELEA' A
#
# COMPACT_ATOMS: atom_id res chain seq x y z
N MET A 1 1.66 12.41 6.69
CA MET A 1 1.73 11.64 7.94
C MET A 1 2.92 12.16 8.75
N SER A 2 2.77 12.41 10.05
CA SER A 2 3.90 12.82 10.92
C SER A 2 4.57 11.60 11.55
N ILE A 3 5.88 11.68 11.80
CA ILE A 3 6.68 10.57 12.35
C ILE A 3 6.18 10.07 13.71
N GLU A 4 5.49 10.95 14.46
CA GLU A 4 4.88 10.68 15.76
C GLU A 4 3.74 9.64 15.69
N ASN A 5 3.14 9.43 14.50
CA ASN A 5 2.06 8.47 14.29
C ASN A 5 2.55 7.09 13.80
N LEU A 6 3.86 6.84 13.81
CA LEU A 6 4.40 5.54 13.40
C LEU A 6 4.14 4.47 14.47
N PRO A 7 3.66 3.27 14.08
CA PRO A 7 3.57 2.14 15.01
C PRO A 7 4.93 1.85 15.63
N HIS A 8 4.99 1.49 16.91
CA HIS A 8 6.26 1.15 17.56
C HIS A 8 6.93 -0.05 16.89
N ALA A 9 8.26 -0.08 16.93
CA ALA A 9 9.01 -1.25 16.46
C ALA A 9 8.83 -2.42 17.45
N ILE A 10 8.67 -3.64 16.91
CA ILE A 10 8.69 -4.87 17.73
C ILE A 10 10.09 -5.06 18.31
N GLN A 11 10.14 -5.38 19.61
CA GLN A 11 11.38 -5.76 20.29
C GLN A 11 11.55 -7.28 20.16
N TRP A 12 12.41 -7.69 19.23
CA TRP A 12 12.72 -9.10 19.03
C TRP A 12 13.62 -9.62 20.14
N SER A 13 13.35 -10.84 20.59
CA SER A 13 14.15 -11.52 21.61
C SER A 13 14.28 -13.00 21.27
N GLU A 14 15.35 -13.61 21.76
CA GLU A 14 15.57 -15.04 21.62
C GLU A 14 14.47 -15.83 22.37
N GLY A 15 13.96 -16.89 21.73
CA GLY A 15 12.90 -17.73 22.30
C GLY A 15 11.49 -17.09 22.28
N MET A 16 11.33 -15.93 21.66
CA MET A 16 10.03 -15.27 21.53
C MET A 16 9.05 -16.12 20.72
N LEU A 17 7.86 -16.37 21.28
CA LEU A 17 6.76 -17.00 20.54
C LEU A 17 6.23 -16.03 19.49
N LEU A 18 6.36 -16.42 18.23
CA LEU A 18 5.90 -15.63 17.10
C LEU A 18 4.39 -15.80 16.92
N ALA A 19 3.69 -14.68 16.89
CA ALA A 19 2.27 -14.60 16.58
C ALA A 19 2.08 -13.71 15.34
N PRO A 20 0.99 -13.89 14.56
CA PRO A 20 0.71 -13.09 13.37
C PRO A 20 0.80 -11.58 13.60
N GLN A 21 0.44 -11.10 14.79
CA GLN A 21 0.43 -9.69 15.15
C GLN A 21 1.83 -9.05 15.09
N HIS A 22 2.89 -9.79 15.43
CA HIS A 22 4.26 -9.26 15.35
C HIS A 22 4.64 -8.91 13.90
N PHE A 23 4.27 -9.78 12.96
CA PHE A 23 4.52 -9.55 11.54
C PHE A 23 3.65 -8.44 10.96
N GLN A 24 2.37 -8.40 11.36
CA GLN A 24 1.47 -7.32 10.96
C GLN A 24 2.02 -5.95 11.40
N GLN A 25 2.44 -5.83 12.66
CA GLN A 25 3.00 -4.58 13.18
C GLN A 25 4.29 -4.17 12.47
N VAL A 26 5.17 -5.13 12.16
CA VAL A 26 6.39 -4.87 11.39
C VAL A 26 6.06 -4.37 9.99
N ASN A 27 5.16 -5.04 9.28
CA ASN A 27 4.75 -4.65 7.93
C ASN A 27 4.11 -3.25 7.91
N THR A 28 3.14 -3.00 8.80
CA THR A 28 2.48 -1.69 8.90
C THR A 28 3.48 -0.58 9.22
N ARG A 29 4.44 -0.82 10.12
CA ARG A 29 5.47 0.17 10.43
C ARG A 29 6.36 0.45 9.21
N GLN A 30 6.74 -0.57 8.47
CA GLN A 30 7.57 -0.43 7.25
C GLN A 30 6.85 0.38 6.17
N GLU A 31 5.58 0.05 5.88
CA GLU A 31 4.75 0.80 4.93
C GLU A 31 4.58 2.28 5.35
N ALA A 32 4.35 2.54 6.64
CA ALA A 32 4.20 3.91 7.15
C ALA A 32 5.49 4.73 7.05
N LEU A 33 6.65 4.10 7.29
CA LEU A 33 7.97 4.73 7.09
C LEU A 33 8.23 5.06 5.62
N LEU A 34 7.93 4.12 4.71
CA LEU A 34 8.04 4.35 3.27
C LEU A 34 7.16 5.53 2.83
N HIS A 35 5.90 5.55 3.26
CA HIS A 35 4.99 6.66 2.98
C HIS A 35 5.51 7.99 3.52
N TYR A 36 6.02 8.04 4.76
CA TYR A 36 6.62 9.25 5.34
C TYR A 36 7.78 9.80 4.49
N HIS A 37 8.70 8.93 4.06
CA HIS A 37 9.82 9.33 3.22
C HIS A 37 9.37 9.76 1.82
N LEU A 38 8.47 9.01 1.18
CA LEU A 38 7.95 9.34 -0.14
C LEU A 38 7.22 10.69 -0.15
N MET A 39 6.43 10.99 0.88
CA MET A 39 5.75 12.29 1.03
C MET A 39 6.71 13.48 1.08
N THR A 40 7.96 13.27 1.51
CA THR A 40 9.00 14.32 1.54
C THR A 40 9.58 14.59 0.14
N ILE A 41 9.60 13.57 -0.72
CA ILE A 41 10.17 13.65 -2.08
C ILE A 41 9.08 14.01 -3.11
N ALA A 42 7.91 13.42 -2.98
CA ALA A 42 6.76 13.58 -3.84
C ALA A 42 5.48 13.61 -2.97
N PRO A 43 4.96 14.81 -2.63
CA PRO A 43 3.79 14.98 -1.76
C PRO A 43 2.50 14.30 -2.23
N PHE A 44 2.46 13.87 -3.49
CA PHE A 44 1.36 13.12 -4.11
C PHE A 44 1.90 11.88 -4.84
N HIS A 45 2.65 11.05 -4.12
CA HIS A 45 3.28 9.83 -4.68
C HIS A 45 2.31 8.64 -4.88
N TRP A 46 1.01 8.86 -4.72
CA TRP A 46 -0.04 7.88 -4.92
C TRP A 46 -0.77 8.19 -6.22
N GLY A 47 -1.36 7.18 -6.84
CA GLY A 47 -2.10 7.35 -8.08
C GLY A 47 -2.24 6.05 -8.83
N ILE A 48 -2.78 6.15 -10.04
CA ILE A 48 -2.84 5.02 -10.96
C ILE A 48 -1.60 5.05 -11.83
N GLN A 49 -0.87 3.94 -11.85
CA GLN A 49 0.30 3.74 -12.71
C GLN A 49 -0.13 3.18 -14.07
N LYS A 50 -1.11 2.27 -14.08
CA LYS A 50 -1.67 1.67 -15.30
C LYS A 50 -3.17 1.42 -15.14
N LEU A 51 -3.93 1.75 -16.16
CA LEU A 51 -5.36 1.45 -16.25
C LEU A 51 -5.69 1.04 -17.68
N GLU A 52 -6.25 -0.15 -17.83
CA GLU A 52 -6.81 -0.63 -19.09
C GLU A 52 -8.30 -0.86 -18.94
N ILE A 53 -9.06 -0.40 -19.94
CA ILE A 53 -10.52 -0.52 -19.99
C ILE A 53 -10.86 -1.40 -21.19
N ASP A 54 -11.84 -2.28 -21.01
CA ASP A 54 -12.37 -3.07 -22.12
C ASP A 54 -13.24 -2.18 -23.02
N GLU A 55 -12.59 -1.56 -24.02
CA GLU A 55 -13.27 -0.68 -24.98
C GLU A 55 -14.33 -1.43 -25.79
N SER A 56 -14.09 -2.72 -26.09
CA SER A 56 -15.01 -3.51 -26.91
C SER A 56 -16.34 -3.72 -26.20
N LEU A 57 -16.29 -4.04 -24.90
CA LEU A 57 -17.46 -4.25 -24.05
C LEU A 57 -18.16 -2.93 -23.72
N LEU A 58 -17.37 -1.87 -23.53
CA LEU A 58 -17.90 -0.52 -23.29
C LEU A 58 -18.72 -0.02 -24.48
N LEU A 59 -18.21 -0.21 -25.71
CA LEU A 59 -18.86 0.30 -26.91
C LEU A 59 -20.03 -0.55 -27.38
N GLN A 60 -19.99 -1.88 -27.18
CA GLN A 60 -21.04 -2.79 -27.66
C GLN A 60 -22.18 -2.94 -26.66
N ASP A 61 -21.85 -3.16 -25.38
CA ASP A 61 -22.81 -3.50 -24.34
C ASP A 61 -23.04 -2.35 -23.34
N GLY A 62 -22.34 -1.22 -23.50
CA GLY A 62 -22.39 -0.10 -22.57
C GLY A 62 -21.77 -0.40 -21.19
N THR A 63 -21.07 -1.52 -21.05
CA THR A 63 -20.54 -1.98 -19.76
C THR A 63 -19.10 -1.51 -19.58
N PHE A 64 -18.87 -0.65 -18.59
CA PHE A 64 -17.53 -0.24 -18.19
C PHE A 64 -16.86 -1.35 -17.37
N ARG A 65 -15.76 -1.90 -17.89
CA ARG A 65 -14.95 -2.92 -17.22
C ARG A 65 -13.48 -2.51 -17.25
N VAL A 66 -12.84 -2.59 -16.09
CA VAL A 66 -11.38 -2.48 -15.96
C VAL A 66 -10.78 -3.85 -16.26
N SER A 67 -9.94 -3.95 -17.30
CA SER A 67 -9.23 -5.19 -17.66
C SER A 67 -7.91 -5.31 -16.92
N GLU A 68 -7.24 -4.19 -16.64
CA GLU A 68 -5.99 -4.14 -15.87
C GLU A 68 -5.90 -2.87 -15.02
N LEU A 69 -5.33 -2.99 -13.82
CA LEU A 69 -5.12 -1.87 -12.90
C LEU A 69 -3.81 -2.08 -12.11
N GLU A 70 -2.93 -1.09 -12.17
CA GLU A 70 -1.74 -0.97 -11.32
C GLU A 70 -1.79 0.38 -10.60
N ALA A 71 -1.67 0.37 -9.27
CA ALA A 71 -1.73 1.54 -8.40
C ALA A 71 -0.66 1.44 -7.31
#